data_AF-A0A655QI79-F1
#
_entry.id   AF-A0A655QI79-F1
#
_cell.length_a   1.000
_cell.length_b   1.000
_cell.length_c   1.000
_cell.angle_alpha   90.00
_cell.angle_beta   90.00
_cell.angle_gamma   90.00
#
_symmetry.space_group_name_H-M   'P 1'
#
loop_
_entity.id
_entity.type
_entity.pdbx_description
1 polymer ?
#
loop_
_entity_poly.entity_id
_entity_poly.type
_entity_poly.pdbx_seq_one_letter_code
_entity_poly.pdbx_strand_id
1 'polypeptide(L)' 'MQVHFDDWLYRQDDKRVFNLTKIRKFGLEVGRITLFFEKQE' A
#
# COMPACT_ATOMS: atom_id res chain seq x y z
N MET A 1 -1.14 -11.16 13.96
CA MET A 1 -1.87 -10.08 13.25
C MET A 1 -1.59 -10.27 11.77
N GLN A 2 -2.55 -10.78 11.01
CA GLN A 2 -2.40 -11.06 9.58
C GLN A 2 -2.91 -9.83 8.81
N VAL A 3 -2.06 -9.19 8.01
CA VAL A 3 -2.43 -8.01 7.23
C VAL A 3 -2.73 -8.47 5.82
N HIS A 4 -3.96 -8.23 5.37
CA HIS A 4 -4.41 -8.51 4.01
C HIS A 4 -4.30 -7.23 3.18
N PHE A 5 -3.74 -7.33 1.98
CA PHE A 5 -3.58 -6.22 1.04
C PHE A 5 -4.33 -6.58 -0.26
N ASP A 6 -5.59 -6.14 -0.36
CA ASP A 6 -6.49 -6.46 -1.48
C ASP A 6 -6.53 -5.34 -2.54
N ASP A 7 -5.66 -4.34 -2.42
CA ASP A 7 -5.73 -3.09 -3.18
C ASP A 7 -4.82 -3.10 -4.43
N TRP A 8 -5.24 -2.40 -5.49
CA TRP A 8 -4.47 -2.28 -6.74
C TRP A 8 -3.18 -1.47 -6.56
N LEU A 9 -2.14 -1.81 -7.33
CA LEU A 9 -0.89 -1.03 -7.41
C LEU A 9 -1.02 0.03 -8.51
N TYR A 10 -0.74 1.28 -8.17
CA TYR A 10 -0.68 2.40 -9.10
C TYR A 10 0.72 2.48 -9.70
N ARG A 11 0.84 2.44 -11.03
CA ARG A 11 2.11 2.61 -11.73
C ARG A 11 2.38 4.10 -11.95
N GLN A 12 3.46 4.60 -11.37
CA GLN A 12 3.90 5.99 -11.55
C GLN A 12 4.79 6.11 -12.79
N ASP A 13 5.72 5.17 -12.97
CA ASP A 13 6.61 5.07 -14.13
C ASP A 13 7.01 3.60 -14.37
N ASP A 14 7.91 3.34 -15.32
CA ASP A 14 8.33 1.98 -15.69
C ASP A 14 9.07 1.22 -14.58
N LYS A 15 9.60 1.93 -13.57
CA LYS A 15 10.34 1.34 -12.45
C LYS A 15 9.61 1.48 -11.11
N ARG A 16 8.60 2.33 -11.01
CA ARG A 16 7.97 2.69 -9.72
C ARG A 16 6.48 2.42 -9.69
N VAL A 17 6.05 1.74 -8.63
CA VAL A 17 4.64 1.49 -8.31
C VAL A 17 4.37 1.83 -6.84
N PHE A 18 3.14 2.19 -6.51
CA PHE A 18 2.74 2.44 -5.13
C PHE A 18 1.32 1.93 -4.82
N ASN A 19 1.05 1.70 -3.54
CA ASN A 19 -0.29 1.39 -3.03
C ASN A 19 -0.70 2.39 -1.94
N LEU A 20 -2.00 2.66 -1.83
CA LEU A 20 -2.59 3.42 -0.73
C LEU A 20 -3.56 2.50 0.05
N THR A 21 -3.17 2.09 1.26
CA THR A 21 -3.99 1.21 2.11
C THR A 21 -4.50 1.95 3.35
N LYS A 22 -5.73 1.66 3.77
CA LYS A 22 -6.27 2.10 5.07
C LYS A 22 -6.00 1.04 6.14
N ILE A 23 -5.38 1.42 7.27
CA ILE A 23 -5.21 0.51 8.40
C ILE A 23 -6.46 0.55 9.28
N ARG A 24 -6.97 -0.63 9.64
CA ARG A 24 -8.00 -0.78 10.67
C ARG A 24 -7.46 -1.54 11.89
N LYS A 25 -7.78 -1.05 13.09
CA LYS A 25 -7.52 -1.74 14.37
C LYS A 25 -8.79 -1.70 15.22
N PHE A 26 -9.25 -2.85 15.72
CA PHE A 26 -10.52 -2.97 16.46
C PHE A 26 -11.74 -2.37 15.73
N GLY A 27 -11.80 -2.49 14.40
CA GLY A 27 -12.88 -1.94 13.58
C GLY A 27 -12.76 -0.44 13.28
N LEU A 28 -11.81 0.28 13.87
CA LEU A 28 -11.58 1.71 13.65
C LEU A 28 -10.47 1.95 12.63
N GLU A 29 -10.66 2.90 11.71
CA GLU A 29 -9.60 3.38 10.81
C GLU A 29 -8.60 4.21 11.62
N VAL A 30 -7.35 3.74 11.71
CA VAL A 30 -6.31 4.37 12.55
C VAL A 30 -5.29 5.16 11.73
N GLY A 31 -5.33 5.04 10.41
CA GLY A 31 -4.42 5.77 9.53
C GLY A 31 -4.41 5.24 8.10
N ARG A 32 -3.59 5.88 7.29
CA ARG A 32 -3.34 5.52 5.89
C ARG A 32 -1.85 5.25 5.71
N ILE A 33 -1.53 4.19 4.99
CA ILE A 33 -0.17 3.86 4.59
C ILE A 33 -0.08 4.05 3.09
N THR A 34 0.99 4.70 2.65
CA THR A 34 1.43 4.66 1.25
C THR A 34 2.69 3.80 1.17
N LEU A 35 2.65 2.71 0.41
CA LEU A 35 3.81 1.86 0.17
C LEU A 35 4.36 2.14 -1.22
N PHE A 36 5.66 2.43 -1.31
CA PHE A 36 6.36 2.69 -2.57
C PHE A 36 7.32 1.54 -2.86
N PHE A 37 7.31 1.07 -4.11
CA PHE A 37 8.22 0.07 -4.61
C PHE A 37 8.95 0.64 -5.83
N GLU A 38 10.27 0.47 -5.85
CA GLU A 38 11.13 0.87 -6.96
C GLU A 38 11.99 -0.30 -7.39
N LYS A 39 11.90 -0.65 -8.68
CA LYS A 39 12.76 -1.66 -9.29
C LYS A 39 14.18 -1.10 -9.41
N GLN A 40 15.07 -1.62 -8.57
CA GLN A 40 16.51 -1.39 -8.68
C GLN A 40 17.05 -2.12 -9.93
N GLU A 41 18.11 -1.60 -10.53
CA GLU A 41 18.76 -2.19 -11.70
C GLU A 41 19.40 -3.54 -11.42
#